data_AF-A0A7R9YRU4-F1
#
_entry.id   AF-A0A7R9YRU4-F1
#
_cell.length_a   1.000
_cell.length_b   1.000
_cell.length_c   1.000
_cell.angle_alpha   90.00
_cell.angle_beta   90.00
_cell.angle_gamma   90.00
#
_symmetry.space_group_name_H-M   'P 1'
#
loop_
_entity.id
_entity.type
_entity.pdbx_description
1 polymer ?
#
loop_
_entity_poly.entity_id
_entity_poly.type
_entity_poly.pdbx_seq_one_letter_code
_entity_poly.pdbx_strand_id
1 'polypeptide(L)'
;ASRCPGYCDDSVAACFCDATSVFGHVPAPFGSPPGTPPIKQGRTIGDHCFPKATPEGDPVNWGSRDYDDVYGPDGWCNSATPKTECGCMLDGHTGESCEKRYEMYCVNQCSGHG
;
A
#
# COMPACT_ATOMS: atom_id res chain seq x y z
N ALA A 1 -5.25 13.52 -0.54
CA ALA A 1 -4.10 12.62 -0.38
C ALA A 1 -2.82 13.39 -0.69
N SER A 2 -1.97 13.77 0.27
CA SER A 2 -0.86 14.68 -0.05
C SER A 2 0.55 14.09 0.09
N ARG A 3 0.72 12.83 0.54
CA ARG A 3 2.05 12.24 0.75
C ARG A 3 2.13 10.73 0.45
N CYS A 4 1.37 10.26 -0.54
CA CYS A 4 1.45 8.86 -0.97
C CYS A 4 2.51 8.70 -2.05
N PRO A 5 3.54 7.84 -1.87
CA PRO A 5 4.56 7.62 -2.89
C PRO A 5 4.11 6.71 -4.03
N GLY A 6 2.88 6.19 -4.00
CA GLY A 6 2.35 5.24 -4.98
C GLY A 6 0.88 5.51 -5.29
N TYR A 7 0.07 4.46 -5.38
CA TYR A 7 -1.38 4.60 -5.55
C TYR A 7 -2.03 4.97 -4.22
N CYS A 8 -2.76 6.09 -4.19
CA CYS A 8 -3.58 6.44 -3.03
C CYS A 8 -5.00 5.95 -3.25
N ASP A 9 -5.42 4.96 -2.45
CA ASP A 9 -6.81 4.54 -2.38
C ASP A 9 -7.54 5.40 -1.35
N ASP A 10 -8.39 6.29 -1.86
CA ASP A 10 -9.16 7.23 -1.07
C ASP A 10 -10.36 6.58 -0.38
N SER A 11 -10.79 5.40 -0.83
CA SER A 11 -11.90 4.64 -0.23
C SER A 11 -11.53 4.01 1.12
N VAL A 12 -10.25 3.63 1.28
CA VAL A 12 -9.71 3.05 2.52
C VAL A 12 -8.62 3.92 3.16
N ALA A 13 -8.39 5.13 2.61
CA ALA A 13 -7.38 6.08 3.07
C ALA A 13 -5.97 5.48 3.22
N ALA A 14 -5.57 4.62 2.28
CA ALA A 14 -4.31 3.88 2.35
C ALA A 14 -3.44 4.10 1.12
N CYS A 15 -2.14 3.83 1.30
CA CYS A 15 -1.15 3.87 0.25
C CYS A 15 -0.79 2.47 -0.21
N PHE A 16 -0.71 2.30 -1.52
CA PHE A 16 -0.31 1.06 -2.16
C PHE A 16 0.82 1.30 -3.15
N CYS A 17 1.51 0.23 -3.52
CA CYS A 17 2.37 0.23 -4.69
C CYS A 17 1.59 0.75 -5.91
N ASP A 18 2.26 1.58 -6.70
CA ASP A 18 1.70 2.18 -7.90
C ASP A 18 1.28 1.11 -8.91
N ALA A 19 0.34 1.44 -9.81
CA ALA A 19 -0.23 0.48 -10.75
C ALA A 19 0.78 -0.06 -11.80
N THR A 20 1.94 0.58 -11.98
CA THR A 20 2.98 0.13 -12.91
C THR A 20 3.89 -0.94 -12.29
N SER A 21 3.94 -1.03 -10.97
CA SER A 21 4.66 -2.07 -10.23
C SER A 21 4.00 -3.45 -10.35
N VAL A 22 4.81 -4.52 -10.27
CA VAL A 22 4.34 -5.92 -10.35
C VAL A 22 3.31 -6.24 -9.28
N PHE A 23 3.44 -5.66 -8.09
CA PHE A 23 2.48 -5.77 -6.98
C PHE A 23 1.68 -4.48 -6.74
N GLY A 24 1.47 -3.69 -7.79
CA GLY A 24 0.64 -2.49 -7.79
C GLY A 24 -0.84 -2.73 -7.47
N HIS A 25 -1.50 -1.72 -6.90
CA HIS A 25 -2.94 -1.74 -6.65
C HIS A 25 -3.73 -1.33 -7.91
N VAL A 26 -4.86 -1.99 -8.15
CA VAL A 26 -5.81 -1.66 -9.21
C VAL A 26 -7.21 -1.62 -8.58
N PRO A 27 -7.82 -0.42 -8.46
CA PRO A 27 -9.09 -0.26 -7.77
C PRO A 27 -10.23 -0.97 -8.48
N ALA A 28 -11.39 -1.04 -7.83
CA ALA A 28 -12.62 -1.45 -8.50
C ALA A 28 -12.95 -0.44 -9.63
N PRO A 29 -13.59 -0.89 -10.73
CA PRO A 29 -14.03 0.01 -11.79
C PRO A 29 -14.90 1.16 -11.26
N PHE A 30 -14.77 2.34 -11.87
CA PHE A 30 -15.63 3.47 -11.53
C PHE A 30 -17.11 3.11 -11.67
N GLY A 31 -17.93 3.49 -10.69
CA GLY A 31 -19.37 3.17 -10.64
C GLY A 31 -19.70 1.80 -10.06
N SER A 32 -18.70 1.02 -9.62
CA SER A 32 -18.94 -0.21 -8.86
C SER A 32 -19.69 0.09 -7.56
N PRO A 33 -20.56 -0.81 -7.07
CA PRO A 33 -21.23 -0.65 -5.78
C PRO A 33 -20.23 -0.43 -4.63
N PRO A 34 -20.61 0.31 -3.57
CA PRO A 34 -19.80 0.44 -2.37
C PRO A 34 -19.38 -0.92 -1.80
N GLY A 35 -18.12 -1.06 -1.40
CA GLY A 35 -17.56 -2.31 -0.88
C GLY A 35 -17.14 -3.32 -1.95
N THR A 36 -17.27 -3.00 -3.24
CA THR A 36 -16.72 -3.86 -4.31
C THR A 36 -15.20 -3.99 -4.14
N PRO A 37 -14.64 -5.21 -4.11
CA PRO A 37 -13.21 -5.40 -3.96
C PRO A 37 -12.44 -4.88 -5.19
N PRO A 38 -11.17 -4.47 -5.01
CA PRO A 38 -10.32 -4.05 -6.12
C PRO A 38 -10.05 -5.20 -7.09
N ILE A 39 -9.78 -4.87 -8.35
CA ILE A 39 -9.35 -5.85 -9.36
C ILE A 39 -8.04 -6.52 -8.93
N LYS A 40 -7.13 -5.72 -8.35
CA LYS A 40 -5.88 -6.18 -7.78
C LYS A 40 -5.63 -5.44 -6.49
N GLN A 41 -5.51 -6.19 -5.40
CA GLN A 41 -5.30 -5.60 -4.10
C GLN A 41 -4.00 -4.79 -4.00
N GLY A 42 -2.94 -5.29 -4.61
CA GLY A 42 -1.60 -4.73 -4.49
C GLY A 42 -1.02 -4.85 -3.08
N ARG A 43 0.22 -4.37 -2.92
CA ARG A 43 0.90 -4.29 -1.62
C ARG A 43 0.73 -2.91 -1.01
N THR A 44 0.44 -2.88 0.28
CA THR A 44 0.36 -1.63 1.05
C THR A 44 1.76 -1.06 1.28
N ILE A 45 1.85 0.27 1.33
CA ILE A 45 3.06 1.00 1.70
C ILE A 45 2.71 1.85 2.93
N GLY A 46 3.30 1.49 4.07
CA GLY A 46 3.25 2.29 5.29
C GLY A 46 4.22 3.46 5.25
N ASP A 47 4.02 4.42 6.14
CA ASP A 47 4.86 5.62 6.29
C ASP A 47 6.34 5.29 6.54
N HIS A 48 6.62 4.22 7.29
CA HIS A 48 7.99 3.70 7.51
C HIS A 48 8.63 3.06 6.27
N CYS A 49 7.86 2.83 5.22
CA CYS A 49 8.29 2.31 3.92
C CYS A 49 8.38 3.42 2.86
N PHE A 50 8.07 4.67 3.21
CA PHE A 50 8.08 5.76 2.25
C PHE A 50 9.50 6.05 1.74
N PRO A 51 9.71 6.14 0.41
CA PRO A 51 10.98 6.52 -0.16
C PRO A 51 11.42 7.91 0.31
N LYS A 52 12.70 8.07 0.61
CA LYS A 52 13.34 9.34 0.98
C LYS A 52 13.66 10.23 -0.23
N ALA A 53 13.39 9.75 -1.44
CA ALA A 53 13.54 10.50 -2.68
C ALA A 53 12.44 10.13 -3.69
N THR A 54 12.14 11.03 -4.63
CA THR A 54 11.28 10.77 -5.79
C THR A 54 11.96 9.79 -6.78
N PRO A 55 11.25 9.27 -7.79
CA PRO A 55 11.86 8.45 -8.84
C PRO A 55 13.03 9.15 -9.57
N GLU A 56 13.00 10.48 -9.65
CA GLU A 56 14.04 11.32 -10.26
C GLU A 56 15.25 11.54 -9.34
N GLY A 57 15.17 11.12 -8.08
CA GLY A 57 16.22 11.28 -7.07
C GLY A 57 16.10 12.55 -6.23
N ASP A 58 15.03 13.33 -6.39
CA ASP A 58 14.82 14.53 -5.58
C ASP A 58 14.47 14.14 -4.14
N PRO A 59 15.17 14.66 -3.11
CA PRO A 59 14.93 14.26 -1.73
C PRO A 59 13.55 14.72 -1.24
N VAL A 60 12.87 13.85 -0.49
CA VAL A 60 11.63 14.17 0.21
C VAL A 60 11.84 14.12 1.72
N ASN A 61 11.24 15.06 2.46
CA ASN A 61 11.48 15.23 3.89
C ASN A 61 10.61 14.35 4.80
N TRP A 62 9.84 13.42 4.23
CA TRP A 62 8.85 12.61 4.95
C TRP A 62 9.05 11.09 4.77
N GLY A 63 9.99 10.67 3.93
CA GLY A 63 10.33 9.26 3.74
C GLY A 63 11.65 8.89 4.40
N SER A 64 11.88 7.58 4.56
CA SER A 64 13.04 7.03 5.26
C SER A 64 13.74 5.90 4.50
N ARG A 65 13.10 5.30 3.49
CA ARG A 65 13.64 4.19 2.69
C ARG A 65 14.34 4.64 1.43
N ASP A 66 15.28 3.84 0.95
CA ASP A 66 15.82 4.05 -0.39
C ASP A 66 14.74 3.73 -1.42
N TYR A 67 14.70 4.50 -2.51
CA TYR A 67 13.68 4.32 -3.55
C TYR A 67 13.74 2.89 -4.11
N ASP A 68 14.95 2.35 -4.32
CA ASP A 68 15.17 1.01 -4.86
C ASP A 68 14.73 -0.12 -3.92
N ASP A 69 14.72 0.11 -2.60
CA ASP A 69 14.18 -0.88 -1.64
C ASP A 69 12.67 -1.05 -1.80
N VAL A 70 11.99 -0.02 -2.31
CA VAL A 70 10.53 -0.02 -2.48
C VAL A 70 10.16 -0.36 -3.92
N TYR A 71 10.72 0.35 -4.89
CA TYR A 71 10.34 0.29 -6.30
C TYR A 71 11.42 -0.29 -7.22
N GLY A 72 12.60 -0.64 -6.70
CA GLY A 72 13.61 -1.35 -7.47
C GLY A 72 13.18 -2.77 -7.86
N PRO A 73 13.95 -3.47 -8.70
CA PRO A 73 13.60 -4.81 -9.18
C PRO A 73 13.48 -5.85 -8.05
N ASP A 74 14.31 -5.73 -7.02
CA ASP A 74 14.27 -6.57 -5.81
C ASP A 74 13.45 -5.92 -4.67
N GLY A 75 12.78 -4.80 -4.96
CA GLY A 75 12.08 -3.97 -3.98
C GLY A 75 10.69 -4.51 -3.62
N TRP A 76 10.13 -3.94 -2.56
CA TRP A 76 8.82 -4.30 -2.01
C TRP A 76 7.69 -4.38 -3.05
N CYS A 77 7.67 -3.48 -4.04
CA CYS A 77 6.60 -3.40 -5.03
C CYS A 77 6.80 -4.30 -6.25
N ASN A 78 7.99 -4.86 -6.47
CA ASN A 78 8.33 -5.60 -7.69
C ASN A 78 8.81 -7.04 -7.46
N SER A 79 9.31 -7.38 -6.28
CA SER A 79 9.84 -8.72 -5.99
C SER A 79 8.88 -9.56 -5.16
N ALA A 80 8.71 -10.84 -5.53
CA ALA A 80 7.95 -11.79 -4.70
C ALA A 80 8.60 -11.98 -3.32
N THR A 81 9.94 -11.97 -3.27
CA THR A 81 10.77 -12.07 -2.06
C THR A 81 11.64 -10.81 -1.96
N PRO A 82 11.07 -9.69 -1.49
CA PRO A 82 11.76 -8.41 -1.48
C PRO A 82 12.91 -8.40 -0.49
N LYS A 83 13.99 -7.68 -0.81
CA LYS A 83 15.13 -7.52 0.11
C LYS A 83 14.75 -6.81 1.40
N THR A 84 13.78 -5.90 1.29
CA THR A 84 13.23 -5.12 2.40
C THR A 84 11.73 -5.32 2.46
N GLU A 85 11.24 -5.78 3.61
CA GLU A 85 9.81 -5.90 3.86
C GLU A 85 9.25 -4.63 4.48
N CYS A 86 8.07 -4.24 4.00
CA CYS A 86 7.35 -3.10 4.55
C CYS A 86 6.21 -3.51 5.50
N GLY A 87 5.87 -4.80 5.58
CA GLY A 87 4.89 -5.31 6.53
C GLY A 87 3.45 -4.81 6.29
N CYS A 88 2.52 -5.39 7.06
CA CYS A 88 1.09 -5.21 6.87
C CYS A 88 0.52 -4.25 7.90
N MET A 89 0.57 -2.96 7.57
CA MET A 89 0.11 -1.89 8.47
C MET A 89 -1.40 -1.64 8.38
N LEU A 90 -2.03 -2.05 7.28
CA LEU A 90 -3.47 -1.91 7.09
C LEU A 90 -4.18 -3.10 7.74
N ASP A 91 -5.15 -2.83 8.62
CA ASP A 91 -5.98 -3.91 9.17
C ASP A 91 -6.74 -4.64 8.05
N GLY A 92 -7.08 -5.91 8.28
CA GLY A 92 -7.65 -6.78 7.25
C GLY A 92 -6.61 -7.28 6.24
N HIS A 93 -5.31 -7.07 6.48
CA HIS A 93 -4.21 -7.60 5.66
C HIS A 93 -3.24 -8.46 6.45
N THR A 94 -2.85 -9.59 5.88
CA THR A 94 -1.86 -10.51 6.45
C THR A 94 -1.10 -11.26 5.36
N GLY A 95 -0.19 -12.15 5.75
CA GLY A 95 0.78 -12.80 4.87
C GLY A 95 2.13 -12.11 4.94
N GLU A 96 3.15 -12.78 4.40
CA GLU A 96 4.53 -12.28 4.35
C GLU A 96 4.62 -10.98 3.55
N SER A 97 3.76 -10.82 2.55
CA SER A 97 3.72 -9.65 1.69
C SER A 97 2.36 -8.95 1.67
N CYS A 98 1.53 -9.15 2.70
CA CYS A 98 0.23 -8.49 2.87
C CYS A 98 -0.80 -8.81 1.79
N GLU A 99 -0.62 -9.95 1.12
CA GLU A 99 -1.45 -10.40 0.01
C GLU A 99 -2.77 -11.02 0.44
N LYS A 100 -2.88 -11.47 1.70
CA LYS A 100 -4.08 -12.14 2.20
C LYS A 100 -4.99 -11.12 2.87
N ARG A 101 -6.24 -11.08 2.42
CA ARG A 101 -7.28 -10.28 3.06
C ARG A 101 -8.07 -11.09 4.08
N TYR A 102 -8.42 -10.44 5.16
CA TYR A 102 -9.48 -10.85 6.06
C TYR A 102 -10.38 -9.64 6.34
N GLU A 103 -11.53 -9.90 6.96
CA GLU A 103 -12.45 -8.83 7.33
C GLU A 103 -11.78 -7.87 8.32
N MET A 104 -11.76 -6.57 7.99
CA MET A 104 -11.24 -5.56 8.91
C MET A 104 -12.03 -5.63 10.21
N TYR A 105 -11.34 -5.76 11.33
CA TYR A 105 -11.96 -5.97 12.63
C TYR A 105 -11.56 -4.86 13.59
N CYS A 106 -12.44 -3.89 13.71
CA CYS A 106 -12.23 -2.71 14.53
C CYS A 106 -12.77 -2.91 15.95
N VAL A 107 -12.05 -3.65 16.80
CA VAL A 107 -12.44 -3.87 18.22
C VAL A 107 -12.65 -2.51 18.91
N ASN A 108 -13.88 -2.25 19.35
CA ASN A 108 -14.27 -1.06 20.12
C ASN A 108 -14.07 0.31 19.43
N GLN A 109 -13.67 0.39 18.16
CA GLN A 109 -13.38 1.68 17.51
C GLN A 109 -14.64 2.51 17.16
N CYS A 110 -15.81 1.87 17.11
CA CYS A 110 -17.09 2.56 16.95
C CYS A 110 -17.99 2.44 18.19
N SER A 111 -17.55 1.82 19.29
CA SER A 111 -18.38 1.56 20.50
C SER A 111 -19.77 0.95 20.21
N GLY A 112 -19.96 0.27 19.08
CA GLY A 112 -21.27 -0.24 18.63
C GLY A 112 -22.19 0.78 17.93
N HIS A 113 -21.66 1.93 17.50
CA HIS A 113 -22.46 3.05 16.97
C HIS A 113 -22.37 3.31 15.46
N GLY A 114 -21.60 2.50 14.70
CA GLY A 114 -21.66 2.47 13.23
C GLY A 114 -21.17 3.73 12.54
#